data_AF-A0A849QJM9-F1
#
_entry.id   AF-A0A849QJM9-F1
#
_cell.length_a   1.000
_cell.length_b   1.000
_cell.length_c   1.000
_cell.angle_alpha   90.00
_cell.angle_beta   90.00
_cell.angle_gamma   90.00
#
_symmetry.space_group_name_H-M   'P 1'
#
loop_
_entity.id
_entity.type
_entity.pdbx_description
1 polymer ?
#
loop_
_entity_poly.entity_id
_entity_poly.type
_entity_poly.pdbx_seq_one_letter_code
_entity_poly.pdbx_strand_id
1 'polypeptide(L)'
;LDFSIVDLGIGFHGNINKNMNLHLSPKDAIVWAMVENQTTKKGGTVPGGLGLKLIKEFIEKNNGKMQIVTYNGYWEFSNGRTTINTFSNKFPGTIVNIEINTADSSYYFLESEINPDDIF
;
A
#
# COMPACT_ATOMS: atom_id res chain seq x y z
N LEU A 1 7.66 -10.01 -11.95
CA LEU A 1 7.67 -8.65 -12.55
C LEU A 1 7.71 -7.66 -11.43
N ASP A 2 8.65 -6.72 -11.47
CA ASP A 2 8.77 -5.66 -10.47
C ASP A 2 8.40 -4.31 -11.09
N PHE A 3 7.56 -3.55 -10.39
CA PHE A 3 7.28 -2.17 -10.76
C PHE A 3 7.29 -1.26 -9.54
N SER A 4 7.84 -0.07 -9.72
CA SER A 4 8.01 0.93 -8.67
C SER A 4 7.34 2.23 -9.06
N ILE A 5 6.58 2.80 -8.12
CA ILE A 5 6.00 4.14 -8.19
C ILE A 5 6.76 4.99 -7.19
N VAL A 6 7.35 6.08 -7.66
CA VAL A 6 8.21 6.94 -6.86
C VAL A 6 7.80 8.40 -7.02
N ASP A 7 7.65 9.10 -5.88
CA ASP A 7 7.43 10.54 -5.84
C ASP A 7 8.44 11.22 -4.92
N LEU A 8 8.72 12.50 -5.20
CA LEU A 8 9.57 13.39 -4.39
C LEU A 8 8.74 14.49 -3.69
N GLY A 9 7.45 14.24 -3.46
CA GLY A 9 6.52 15.19 -2.85
C GLY A 9 6.63 15.19 -1.33
N ILE A 10 5.57 15.67 -0.67
CA ILE A 10 5.45 15.66 0.81
C ILE A 10 5.53 14.25 1.42
N GLY A 11 5.41 13.22 0.58
CA GLY A 11 5.52 11.82 0.94
C GLY A 11 4.33 11.31 1.76
N PHE A 12 4.30 10.00 1.88
CA PHE A 12 3.29 9.26 2.63
C PHE A 12 3.20 9.71 4.10
N HIS A 13 4.37 9.84 4.76
CA HIS A 13 4.50 10.30 6.14
C HIS A 13 4.02 11.75 6.33
N GLY A 14 4.47 12.67 5.47
CA GLY A 14 4.09 14.08 5.56
C GLY A 14 2.61 14.29 5.29
N ASN A 15 2.05 13.58 4.31
CA ASN A 15 0.62 13.65 3.99
C ASN A 15 -0.27 13.17 5.14
N ILE A 16 0.06 12.05 5.78
CA ILE A 16 -0.73 11.49 6.90
C ILE A 16 -0.68 12.42 8.11
N ASN A 17 0.52 12.82 8.54
CA ASN A 17 0.65 13.69 9.71
C ASN A 17 -0.06 15.03 9.51
N LYS A 18 0.04 15.62 8.31
CA LYS A 18 -0.64 16.88 7.99
C LYS A 18 -2.17 16.75 7.98
N ASN A 19 -2.73 15.78 7.26
CA ASN A 19 -4.19 15.70 7.06
C ASN A 19 -4.94 15.11 8.26
N MET A 20 -4.28 14.21 9.00
CA MET A 20 -4.87 13.55 10.17
C MET A 20 -4.52 14.24 11.49
N ASN A 21 -3.68 15.28 11.46
CA ASN A 21 -3.17 15.96 12.64
C ASN A 21 -2.50 14.97 13.63
N LEU A 22 -1.68 14.08 13.07
CA LEU A 22 -0.96 13.04 13.81
C LEU A 22 0.54 13.36 13.86
N HIS A 23 1.23 12.70 14.79
CA HIS A 23 2.69 12.82 14.97
C HIS A 23 3.34 11.43 14.91
N LEU A 24 3.14 10.72 13.80
CA LEU A 24 3.69 9.40 13.59
C LEU A 24 5.13 9.47 13.10
N SER A 25 5.94 8.47 13.45
CA SER A 25 7.22 8.26 12.76
C SER A 25 6.98 7.77 11.32
N PRO A 26 7.96 7.85 10.40
CA PRO A 26 7.77 7.40 9.03
C PRO A 26 7.32 5.93 8.90
N LYS A 27 7.87 5.02 9.70
CA LYS A 27 7.42 3.62 9.73
C LYS A 27 6.00 3.47 10.28
N ASP A 28 5.65 4.23 11.33
CA ASP A 28 4.34 4.13 11.97
C ASP A 28 3.26 4.74 11.07
N ALA A 29 3.60 5.76 10.27
CA ALA A 29 2.70 6.31 9.26
C ALA A 29 2.37 5.26 8.17
N ILE A 30 3.34 4.44 7.76
CA ILE A 30 3.07 3.34 6.83
C ILE A 30 2.14 2.31 7.49
N VAL A 31 2.46 1.88 8.71
CA VAL A 31 1.64 0.92 9.47
C VAL A 31 0.21 1.44 9.62
N TRP A 32 0.05 2.71 10.01
CA TRP A 32 -1.24 3.38 10.14
C TRP A 32 -2.08 3.23 8.86
N ALA A 33 -1.52 3.58 7.71
CA ALA A 33 -2.25 3.48 6.45
C ALA A 33 -2.52 2.04 5.96
N MET A 34 -1.79 1.06 6.50
CA MET A 34 -2.02 -0.37 6.22
C MET A 34 -3.09 -0.99 7.12
N VAL A 35 -3.52 -0.30 8.18
CA VAL A 35 -4.66 -0.71 9.00
C VAL A 35 -5.96 -0.35 8.27
N GLU A 36 -6.91 -1.29 8.27
CA GLU A 36 -8.16 -1.16 7.55
C GLU A 36 -8.94 0.13 7.90
N ASN A 37 -9.62 0.70 6.91
CA ASN A 37 -10.49 1.88 7.02
C ASN A 37 -9.80 3.20 7.41
N GLN A 38 -8.46 3.27 7.36
CA GLN A 38 -7.74 4.51 7.62
C GLN A 38 -7.56 5.31 6.32
N THR A 39 -8.28 6.43 6.22
CA THR A 39 -8.25 7.32 5.05
C THR A 39 -7.82 8.71 5.45
N THR A 40 -7.07 9.38 4.57
CA THR A 40 -6.75 10.80 4.73
C THR A 40 -7.81 11.73 4.10
N LYS A 41 -8.88 11.20 3.48
CA LYS A 41 -9.95 12.00 2.86
C LYS A 41 -11.11 12.17 3.85
N LYS A 42 -11.32 13.40 4.34
CA LYS A 42 -12.53 13.76 5.11
C LYS A 42 -13.61 14.26 4.14
N GLY A 43 -14.81 13.66 4.17
CA GLY A 43 -16.02 14.26 3.58
C GLY A 43 -16.34 13.97 2.10
N GLY A 44 -15.81 12.90 1.50
CA GLY A 44 -16.17 12.48 0.13
C GLY A 44 -16.95 11.16 0.10
N THR A 45 -17.82 10.97 -0.90
CA THR A 45 -18.59 9.73 -1.13
C THR A 45 -17.74 8.50 -1.49
N VAL A 46 -16.47 8.71 -1.87
CA VAL A 46 -15.49 7.64 -2.13
C VAL A 46 -14.42 7.69 -1.02
N PRO A 47 -14.35 6.67 -0.14
CA PRO A 47 -13.29 6.57 0.85
C PRO A 47 -11.92 6.64 0.17
N GLY A 48 -11.03 7.55 0.61
CA GLY A 48 -9.61 7.43 0.27
C GLY A 48 -9.05 6.12 0.86
N GLY A 49 -7.98 5.55 0.31
CA GLY A 49 -7.30 4.41 0.94
C GLY A 49 -7.77 3.00 0.53
N LEU A 50 -8.82 2.86 -0.30
CA LEU A 50 -9.21 1.55 -0.85
C LEU A 50 -8.09 0.91 -1.70
N GLY A 51 -7.39 1.72 -2.51
CA GLY A 51 -6.39 1.20 -3.46
C GLY A 51 -5.22 0.45 -2.81
N LEU A 52 -4.66 0.96 -1.71
CA LEU A 52 -3.53 0.29 -1.03
C LEU A 52 -3.96 -1.02 -0.39
N LYS A 53 -5.17 -1.06 0.18
CA LYS A 53 -5.74 -2.29 0.72
C LYS A 53 -5.92 -3.35 -0.38
N LEU A 54 -6.55 -2.97 -1.50
CA LEU A 54 -6.74 -3.88 -2.64
C LEU A 54 -5.42 -4.40 -3.20
N ILE A 55 -4.40 -3.54 -3.33
CA ILE A 55 -3.07 -3.96 -3.79
C ILE A 55 -2.47 -4.97 -2.81
N LYS A 56 -2.54 -4.73 -1.50
CA LYS A 56 -2.02 -5.67 -0.49
C LYS A 56 -2.74 -7.02 -0.54
N GLU A 57 -4.07 -7.03 -0.65
CA GLU A 57 -4.87 -8.25 -0.79
C GLU A 57 -4.52 -9.03 -2.06
N PHE A 58 -4.37 -8.33 -3.19
CA PHE A 58 -3.90 -8.94 -4.43
C PHE A 58 -2.52 -9.57 -4.25
N ILE A 59 -1.58 -8.86 -3.62
CA ILE A 59 -0.21 -9.35 -3.40
C ILE A 59 -0.19 -10.57 -2.48
N GLU A 60 -1.06 -10.61 -1.47
CA GLU A 60 -1.23 -11.77 -0.60
C GLU A 60 -1.69 -13.00 -1.36
N LYS A 61 -2.67 -12.85 -2.26
CA LYS A 61 -3.17 -13.98 -3.07
C LYS A 61 -2.20 -14.41 -4.16
N ASN A 62 -1.54 -13.45 -4.81
CA ASN A 62 -0.58 -13.71 -5.90
C ASN A 62 0.77 -14.26 -5.40
N ASN A 63 1.01 -14.29 -4.09
CA ASN A 63 2.33 -14.60 -3.50
C ASN A 63 3.43 -13.66 -4.00
N GLY A 64 3.08 -12.39 -4.16
CA GLY A 64 4.00 -11.33 -4.54
C GLY A 64 4.73 -10.71 -3.35
N LYS A 65 5.23 -9.51 -3.56
CA LYS A 65 5.81 -8.65 -2.52
C LYS A 65 5.38 -7.21 -2.73
N MET A 66 5.11 -6.51 -1.63
CA MET A 66 4.84 -5.07 -1.63
C MET A 66 5.78 -4.41 -0.64
N GLN A 67 6.42 -3.31 -1.04
CA GLN A 67 7.33 -2.55 -0.19
C GLN A 67 6.96 -1.07 -0.25
N ILE A 68 7.02 -0.40 0.89
CA ILE A 68 6.85 1.06 0.99
C ILE A 68 8.04 1.66 1.72
N VAL A 69 8.59 2.71 1.13
CA VAL A 69 9.60 3.57 1.77
C VAL A 69 9.06 4.99 1.81
N THR A 70 9.14 5.63 2.96
CA THR A 70 8.93 7.09 3.06
C THR A 70 9.90 7.65 4.09
N TYR A 71 10.62 8.72 3.74
CA TYR A 71 11.75 9.20 4.55
C TYR A 71 12.72 8.06 4.88
N ASN A 72 12.91 7.73 6.16
CA ASN A 72 13.70 6.59 6.59
C ASN A 72 12.86 5.39 7.02
N GLY A 73 11.54 5.44 6.89
CA GLY A 73 10.64 4.33 7.23
C GLY A 73 10.60 3.29 6.11
N TYR A 74 10.62 2.02 6.49
CA TYR A 74 10.49 0.87 5.60
C TYR A 74 9.39 -0.06 6.10
N TRP A 75 8.57 -0.52 5.16
CA TRP A 75 7.58 -1.56 5.38
C TRP A 75 7.60 -2.51 4.18
N GLU A 76 7.48 -3.80 4.44
CA GLU A 76 7.36 -4.85 3.43
C GLU A 76 6.29 -5.84 3.84
N PHE A 77 5.51 -6.29 2.87
CA PHE A 77 4.67 -7.46 2.98
C PHE A 77 5.07 -8.49 1.92
N SER A 78 5.40 -9.70 2.35
CA SER A 78 5.75 -10.83 1.49
C SER A 78 5.51 -12.14 2.22
N ASN A 79 5.03 -13.16 1.52
CA ASN A 79 4.81 -14.50 2.08
C ASN A 79 3.97 -14.48 3.37
N GLY A 80 2.87 -13.71 3.37
CA GLY A 80 1.96 -13.56 4.52
C GLY A 80 2.58 -12.85 5.74
N ARG A 81 3.78 -12.28 5.62
CA ARG A 81 4.51 -11.66 6.72
C ARG A 81 4.80 -10.19 6.45
N THR A 82 4.76 -9.41 7.52
CA THR A 82 5.09 -7.97 7.50
C THR A 82 6.45 -7.75 8.15
N THR A 83 7.35 -7.05 7.47
CA THR A 83 8.64 -6.60 7.98
C THR A 83 8.65 -5.09 8.07
N ILE A 84 9.08 -4.53 9.20
CA ILE A 84 9.13 -3.08 9.44
C ILE A 84 10.54 -2.73 9.88
N ASN A 85 11.14 -1.71 9.25
CA ASN A 85 12.48 -1.26 9.61
C ASN A 85 12.64 0.25 9.38
N THR A 86 13.84 0.75 9.67
CA THR A 86 14.26 2.10 9.31
C THR A 86 15.62 2.08 8.63
N PHE A 87 15.79 2.88 7.59
CA PHE A 87 17.07 3.11 6.95
C PHE A 87 17.93 4.13 7.72
N SER A 88 19.24 4.10 7.53
CA SER A 88 20.18 5.09 8.06
C SER A 88 20.02 6.46 7.37
N ASN A 89 19.69 6.45 6.09
CA ASN A 89 19.48 7.64 5.27
C ASN A 89 17.99 7.83 4.95
N LYS A 90 17.61 9.08 4.66
CA LYS A 90 16.23 9.46 4.33
C LYS A 90 16.06 9.60 2.81
N PHE A 91 14.98 9.03 2.28
CA PHE A 91 14.50 9.31 0.94
C PHE A 91 13.46 10.44 0.96
N PRO A 92 13.64 11.55 0.24
CA PRO A 92 12.72 12.69 0.29
C PRO A 92 11.47 12.45 -0.56
N GLY A 93 10.53 11.64 -0.05
CA GLY A 93 9.26 11.33 -0.73
C GLY A 93 8.68 9.97 -0.36
N THR A 94 8.08 9.29 -1.34
CA THR A 94 7.58 7.90 -1.20
C THR A 94 8.07 7.02 -2.34
N ILE A 95 8.39 5.78 -2.01
CA ILE A 95 8.58 4.68 -2.96
C ILE A 95 7.55 3.62 -2.61
N VAL A 96 6.79 3.15 -3.59
CA VAL A 96 5.97 1.94 -3.50
C VAL A 96 6.48 0.98 -4.55
N ASN A 97 7.08 -0.14 -4.12
CA ASN A 97 7.51 -1.21 -5.01
C ASN A 97 6.55 -2.40 -4.89
N ILE A 98 6.23 -3.01 -6.03
CA ILE A 98 5.32 -4.14 -6.11
C ILE A 98 5.96 -5.20 -7.03
N GLU A 99 6.10 -6.39 -6.48
CA GLU A 99 6.57 -7.59 -7.17
C GLU A 99 5.37 -8.51 -7.40
N ILE A 100 5.08 -8.78 -8.67
CA ILE A 100 4.03 -9.70 -9.12
C ILE A 100 4.67 -11.03 -9.53
N ASN A 101 4.16 -12.11 -8.96
CA ASN A 101 4.45 -13.46 -9.41
C ASN A 101 3.72 -13.74 -10.72
N THR A 102 4.43 -13.63 -11.84
CA THR A 102 3.88 -13.85 -13.19
C THR A 102 3.83 -15.33 -13.59
N ALA A 103 4.31 -16.23 -12.74
CA ALA A 103 4.16 -17.68 -12.94
C ALA A 103 2.83 -18.21 -12.37
N ASP A 104 2.12 -17.39 -11.59
CA ASP A 104 0.77 -17.68 -11.14
C ASP A 104 -0.22 -17.71 -12.32
N SER A 105 -1.06 -18.74 -12.36
CA SER A 105 -2.07 -18.96 -13.40
C SER A 105 -3.48 -18.50 -12.98
N SER A 106 -3.60 -17.87 -11.81
CA SER A 106 -4.87 -17.38 -11.28
C SER A 106 -5.31 -16.08 -11.95
N TYR A 107 -6.63 -15.88 -12.03
CA TYR A 107 -7.25 -14.62 -12.43
C TYR A 107 -7.82 -13.90 -11.21
N TYR A 108 -7.71 -12.58 -11.18
CA TYR A 108 -8.10 -11.75 -10.05
C TYR A 108 -9.16 -10.74 -10.48
N PHE A 109 -10.28 -10.71 -9.76
CA PHE A 109 -11.40 -9.81 -10.00
C PHE A 109 -11.87 -9.21 -8.68
N LEU A 110 -12.40 -7.99 -8.71
CA LEU A 110 -13.13 -7.46 -7.56
C LEU A 110 -14.49 -8.14 -7.46
N GLU A 111 -15.01 -8.34 -6.24
CA GLU A 111 -16.35 -8.93 -6.05
C GLU A 111 -17.44 -8.13 -6.78
N SER A 112 -17.28 -6.80 -6.85
CA SER A 112 -18.18 -5.90 -7.59
C SER A 112 -18.11 -6.04 -9.11
N GLU A 113 -17.08 -6.70 -9.64
CA GLU A 113 -16.87 -6.91 -11.08
C GLU A 113 -17.37 -8.28 -11.56
N ILE A 114 -17.83 -9.14 -10.64
CA ILE A 114 -18.43 -10.43 -11.01
C ILE A 114 -19.81 -10.16 -11.61
N ASN A 115 -19.93 -10.29 -12.93
CA ASN A 115 -21.23 -10.32 -13.59
C ASN A 115 -21.88 -11.69 -13.36
N PRO A 116 -23.11 -11.78 -12.83
CA PRO A 116 -23.82 -13.06 -12.67
C PRO A 116 -23.97 -13.84 -13.98
N ASP A 117 -23.97 -13.14 -15.12
CA ASP A 117 -24.06 -13.75 -16.45
C ASP A 117 -22.74 -14.39 -16.93
N ASP A 118 -21.61 -14.11 -16.27
CA ASP A 118 -20.28 -14.69 -16.62
C ASP A 118 -20.00 -16.02 -15.88
N ILE A 119 -20.94 -16.50 -15.06
CA ILE A 119 -20.80 -17.73 -14.25
C ILE A 119 -21.41 -18.97 -14.96
N PHE A 120 -21.75 -18.87 -16.26
CA PHE A 120 -22.32 -19.97 -17.06
C PHE A 120 -21.68 -20.11 -18.43
#